data_AF-A0A6N7TLR7-F1
#
_entry.id   AF-A0A6N7TLR7-F1
#
_cell.length_a   1.000
_cell.length_b   1.000
_cell.length_c   1.000
_cell.angle_alpha   90.00
_cell.angle_beta   90.00
_cell.angle_gamma   90.00
#
_symmetry.space_group_name_H-M   'P 1'
#
loop_
_entity.id
_entity.type
_entity.pdbx_description
1 polymer ?
#
loop_
_entity_poly.entity_id
_entity_poly.type
_entity_poly.pdbx_seq_one_letter_code
_entity_poly.pdbx_strand_id
1 'polypeptide(L)'
;MKQTDRDRISTRQLNRLRRLILRVYGTARREMQDQLTEFLAKYKALDERKRAQLDAGEITEDDYRIWLQNQVFQSDLMHAKLDGITQTCTTAQETAYKLARDEQYNIFSFGANWAFYELEQAAGVTFGLTLYNTEAVKLLLKENPRMVPNKRIKSESNRTYDARVFNRYVMQGIVQGKSVHDIAVQAVNGMADTEIHWAMNNAITALTSAQNAGALQQMRNAKALGIEVKKRWNSTHDYRTREMHRLLDQQTAELDEPFKVMGYEIQRPGDPNAAPEMVYHCRCVLSSALGKYPRQNAMQRDNVTKETIPVMDYTEWYKSKGGTEAEQMWWAEERKRKRAKK
;
A
#
# COMPACT_ATOMS: atom_id res chain seq x y z
N MET A 1 -6.03 15.59 22.43
CA MET A 1 -5.24 14.85 21.42
C MET A 1 -5.16 15.73 20.18
N LYS A 2 -3.98 16.14 19.70
CA LYS A 2 -3.82 17.03 18.52
C LYS A 2 -3.80 16.21 17.23
N GLN A 3 -4.09 16.80 16.06
CA GLN A 3 -4.01 16.10 14.75
C GLN A 3 -2.66 15.38 14.54
N THR A 4 -1.57 15.94 15.07
CA THR A 4 -0.24 15.33 15.09
C THR A 4 -0.19 13.97 15.82
N ASP A 5 -1.04 13.79 16.83
CA ASP A 5 -1.15 12.54 17.59
C ASP A 5 -1.84 11.46 16.76
N ARG A 6 -2.85 11.83 15.95
CA ARG A 6 -3.51 10.91 15.01
C ARG A 6 -2.51 10.32 14.03
N ASP A 7 -1.71 11.19 13.43
CA ASP A 7 -0.69 10.82 12.46
C ASP A 7 0.43 9.99 13.09
N ARG A 8 0.82 10.29 14.33
CA ARG A 8 1.84 9.53 15.07
C ARG A 8 1.37 8.11 15.39
N ILE A 9 0.14 7.94 15.87
CA ILE A 9 -0.43 6.64 16.23
C ILE A 9 -0.56 5.76 14.98
N SER A 10 -1.16 6.29 13.91
CA SER A 10 -1.31 5.57 12.65
C SER A 10 0.04 5.20 12.03
N THR A 11 1.02 6.12 12.06
CA THR A 11 2.39 5.87 11.58
C THR A 11 3.08 4.76 12.39
N ARG A 12 2.93 4.76 13.72
CA ARG A 12 3.51 3.73 14.59
C ARG A 12 2.95 2.35 14.29
N GLN A 13 1.63 2.24 14.12
CA GLN A 13 0.96 0.99 13.75
C GLN A 13 1.41 0.50 12.36
N LEU A 14 1.46 1.40 11.38
CA LEU A 14 1.95 1.08 10.05
C LEU A 14 3.40 0.58 10.07
N ASN A 15 4.29 1.23 10.84
CA ASN A 15 5.68 0.81 10.97
C ASN A 15 5.84 -0.52 11.71
N ARG A 16 4.93 -0.87 12.63
CA ARG A 16 4.88 -2.19 13.24
C ARG A 16 4.51 -3.25 12.20
N LEU A 17 3.41 -3.04 11.45
CA LEU A 17 2.97 -3.95 10.41
C LEU A 17 4.04 -4.16 9.33
N ARG A 18 4.70 -3.07 8.88
CA ARG A 18 5.83 -3.14 7.94
C ARG A 18 6.94 -4.07 8.42
N ARG A 19 7.35 -3.96 9.69
CA ARG A 19 8.39 -4.83 10.27
C ARG A 19 7.95 -6.29 10.32
N LEU A 20 6.68 -6.57 10.60
CA LEU A 20 6.15 -7.93 10.59
C LEU A 20 6.12 -8.52 9.17
N ILE A 21 5.64 -7.77 8.18
CA ILE A 21 5.64 -8.18 6.76
C ILE A 21 7.07 -8.46 6.29
N LEU A 22 8.02 -7.57 6.59
CA LEU A 22 9.44 -7.78 6.24
C LEU A 22 10.01 -9.05 6.86
N ARG A 23 9.60 -9.41 8.09
CA ARG A 23 10.06 -10.64 8.74
C ARG A 23 9.50 -11.90 8.07
N VAL A 24 8.22 -11.88 7.71
CA VAL A 24 7.55 -12.97 6.98
C VAL A 24 8.28 -13.22 5.66
N TYR A 25 8.44 -12.19 4.84
CA TYR A 25 9.13 -12.32 3.56
C TYR A 25 10.63 -12.55 3.68
N GLY A 26 11.28 -12.09 4.75
CA GLY A 26 12.67 -12.42 5.04
C GLY A 26 12.86 -13.92 5.35
N THR A 27 11.86 -14.55 5.95
CA THR A 27 11.86 -16.01 6.20
C THR A 27 11.59 -16.76 4.92
N ALA A 28 10.55 -16.37 4.17
CA ALA A 28 10.24 -16.94 2.87
C ALA A 28 11.41 -16.83 1.88
N ARG A 29 12.12 -15.70 1.88
CA ARG A 29 13.32 -15.49 1.05
C ARG A 29 14.40 -16.51 1.34
N ARG A 30 14.72 -16.76 2.61
CA ARG A 30 15.73 -17.76 2.99
C ARG A 30 15.29 -19.16 2.55
N GLU A 31 14.05 -19.53 2.81
CA GLU A 31 13.51 -20.82 2.41
C GLU A 31 13.54 -21.02 0.89
N MET A 32 13.13 -20.01 0.11
CA MET A 32 13.22 -20.04 -1.35
C MET A 32 14.67 -20.12 -1.85
N GLN A 33 15.60 -19.42 -1.20
CA GLN A 33 17.03 -19.48 -1.52
C GLN A 33 17.60 -20.87 -1.23
N ASP A 34 17.26 -21.47 -0.09
CA ASP A 34 17.71 -22.82 0.30
C ASP A 34 17.16 -23.86 -0.68
N GLN A 35 15.86 -23.80 -0.97
CA GLN A 35 15.20 -24.64 -1.97
C GLN A 35 15.92 -24.56 -3.32
N LEU A 36 16.17 -23.34 -3.82
CA LEU A 36 16.79 -23.16 -5.13
C LEU A 36 18.27 -23.56 -5.13
N THR A 37 19.01 -23.28 -4.06
CA THR A 37 20.43 -23.64 -3.92
C THR A 37 20.60 -25.16 -3.89
N GLU A 38 19.76 -25.87 -3.14
CA GLU A 38 19.73 -27.34 -3.12
C GLU A 38 19.47 -27.92 -4.51
N PHE A 39 18.51 -27.36 -5.24
CA PHE A 39 18.19 -27.78 -6.60
C PHE A 39 19.38 -27.55 -7.56
N LEU A 40 19.99 -26.37 -7.50
CA LEU A 40 21.08 -25.99 -8.40
C LEU A 40 22.43 -26.60 -8.04
N ALA A 41 22.59 -27.16 -6.84
CA ALA A 41 23.79 -27.92 -6.47
C ALA A 41 24.07 -29.05 -7.46
N LYS A 42 23.03 -29.66 -8.05
CA LYS A 42 23.14 -30.71 -9.08
C LYS A 42 23.74 -30.18 -10.40
N TYR A 43 23.55 -28.90 -10.69
CA TYR A 43 24.07 -28.24 -11.88
C TYR A 43 25.43 -27.56 -11.64
N LYS A 44 25.90 -27.46 -10.39
CA LYS A 44 27.14 -26.77 -10.04
C LYS A 44 28.35 -27.32 -10.79
N ALA A 45 28.54 -28.64 -10.77
CA ALA A 45 29.67 -29.27 -11.47
C ALA A 45 29.59 -29.10 -13.01
N LEU A 46 28.37 -29.10 -13.57
CA LEU A 46 28.15 -28.86 -14.99
C LEU A 46 28.41 -27.40 -15.38
N ASP A 47 27.99 -26.46 -14.54
CA ASP A 47 28.23 -25.03 -14.69
C ASP A 47 29.74 -24.72 -14.63
N GLU A 48 30.44 -25.23 -13.62
CA GLU A 48 31.90 -25.09 -13.50
C GLU A 48 32.63 -25.64 -14.73
N ARG A 49 32.23 -26.83 -15.21
CA ARG A 49 32.78 -27.40 -16.43
C ARG A 49 32.52 -26.50 -17.65
N LYS A 50 31.28 -26.06 -17.85
CA LYS A 50 30.91 -25.21 -18.99
C LYS A 50 31.62 -23.87 -18.97
N ARG A 51 31.82 -23.27 -17.79
CA ARG A 51 32.62 -22.06 -17.64
C ARG A 51 34.10 -22.30 -17.95
N ALA A 52 34.68 -23.42 -17.52
CA ALA A 52 36.04 -23.76 -17.94
C ALA A 52 36.18 -23.91 -19.47
N GLN A 53 35.17 -24.44 -20.16
CA GLN A 53 35.14 -24.49 -21.63
C GLN A 53 35.06 -23.09 -22.26
N LEU A 54 34.28 -22.19 -21.65
CA LEU A 54 34.17 -20.80 -22.09
C LEU A 54 35.50 -20.06 -21.91
N ASP A 55 36.15 -20.22 -20.74
CA ASP A 55 37.44 -19.61 -20.41
C ASP A 55 38.56 -20.15 -21.32
N ALA A 56 38.48 -21.42 -21.71
CA ALA A 56 39.39 -22.05 -22.67
C ALA A 56 39.10 -21.67 -24.13
N GLY A 57 38.00 -20.95 -24.41
CA GLY A 57 37.57 -20.58 -25.76
C GLY A 57 37.00 -21.73 -26.60
N GLU A 58 36.67 -22.87 -25.97
CA GLU A 58 36.07 -24.03 -26.64
C GLU A 58 34.59 -23.80 -27.03
N ILE A 59 33.91 -22.92 -26.30
CA ILE A 59 32.52 -22.51 -26.56
C ILE A 59 32.43 -20.99 -26.55
N THR A 60 31.41 -20.45 -27.23
CA THR A 60 31.11 -19.02 -27.19
C THR A 60 30.27 -18.65 -25.97
N GLU A 61 30.18 -17.36 -25.66
CA GLU A 61 29.29 -16.86 -24.61
C GLU A 61 27.82 -17.16 -24.92
N ASP A 62 27.43 -17.12 -26.21
CA ASP A 62 26.09 -17.45 -26.64
C ASP A 62 25.78 -18.94 -26.47
N ASP A 63 26.74 -19.84 -26.73
CA ASP A 63 26.59 -21.27 -26.46
C ASP A 63 26.35 -21.54 -24.96
N TYR A 64 27.08 -20.83 -24.10
CA TYR A 64 26.90 -20.92 -22.64
C TYR A 64 25.50 -20.43 -22.21
N ARG A 65 25.02 -19.32 -22.77
CA ARG A 65 23.68 -18.78 -22.51
C ARG A 65 22.56 -19.73 -22.98
N ILE A 66 22.70 -20.30 -24.17
CA ILE A 66 21.74 -21.29 -24.71
C ILE A 66 21.67 -22.52 -23.81
N TRP A 67 22.83 -23.00 -23.33
CA TRP A 67 22.88 -24.10 -22.38
C TRP A 67 22.18 -23.77 -21.06
N LEU A 68 22.46 -22.60 -20.46
CA LEU A 68 21.79 -22.16 -19.23
C LEU A 68 20.27 -22.13 -19.41
N GLN A 69 19.80 -21.50 -20.49
CA GLN A 69 18.37 -21.35 -20.76
C GLN A 69 17.68 -22.71 -20.93
N ASN A 70 18.19 -23.55 -21.83
CA ASN A 70 17.47 -24.74 -22.26
C ASN A 70 17.66 -25.94 -21.31
N GLN A 71 18.84 -26.09 -20.70
CA GLN A 71 19.18 -27.29 -19.92
C GLN A 71 18.99 -27.09 -18.41
N VAL A 72 19.12 -25.85 -17.92
CA VAL A 72 18.98 -25.55 -16.49
C VAL A 72 17.59 -24.97 -16.22
N PHE A 73 17.27 -23.81 -16.82
CA PHE A 73 16.11 -23.02 -16.44
C PHE A 73 14.77 -23.42 -17.11
N GLN A 74 14.80 -24.15 -18.22
CA GLN A 74 13.61 -24.70 -18.89
C GLN A 74 13.40 -26.20 -18.64
N SER A 75 14.12 -26.80 -17.70
CA SER A 75 13.95 -28.22 -17.37
C SER A 75 12.63 -28.48 -16.64
N ASP A 76 12.01 -29.65 -16.85
CA ASP A 76 10.82 -30.08 -16.09
C ASP A 76 11.07 -30.05 -14.57
N LEU A 77 12.31 -30.36 -14.17
CA LEU A 77 12.71 -30.32 -12.76
C LEU A 77 12.78 -28.87 -12.23
N MET A 78 13.21 -27.89 -13.04
CA MET A 78 13.11 -26.49 -12.68
C MET A 78 11.65 -26.06 -12.57
N HIS A 79 10.78 -26.45 -13.49
CA HIS A 79 9.34 -26.17 -13.40
C HIS A 79 8.72 -26.69 -12.10
N ALA A 80 9.01 -27.95 -11.74
CA ALA A 80 8.55 -28.51 -10.46
C ALA A 80 9.13 -27.77 -9.25
N LYS A 81 10.36 -27.26 -9.34
CA LYS A 81 10.96 -26.48 -8.25
C LYS A 81 10.37 -25.08 -8.13
N LEU A 82 10.00 -24.47 -9.25
CA LEU A 82 9.28 -23.19 -9.27
C LEU A 82 7.95 -23.28 -8.58
N ASP A 83 7.24 -24.41 -8.64
CA ASP A 83 5.99 -24.59 -7.92
C ASP A 83 6.20 -24.48 -6.39
N GLY A 84 7.28 -25.09 -5.87
CA GLY A 84 7.66 -25.00 -4.46
C GLY A 84 7.98 -23.56 -4.03
N ILE A 85 8.84 -22.87 -4.79
CA ILE A 85 9.21 -21.46 -4.54
C ILE A 85 7.96 -20.57 -4.57
N THR A 86 7.10 -20.76 -5.58
CA THR A 86 5.86 -20.01 -5.74
C THR A 86 4.89 -20.27 -4.58
N GLN A 87 4.82 -21.51 -4.08
CA GLN A 87 4.01 -21.86 -2.93
C GLN A 87 4.51 -21.20 -1.64
N THR A 88 5.82 -21.14 -1.43
CA THR A 88 6.43 -20.40 -0.30
C THR A 88 6.08 -18.90 -0.38
N CYS A 89 6.14 -18.29 -1.57
CA CYS A 89 5.69 -16.91 -1.78
C CYS A 89 4.20 -16.71 -1.49
N THR A 90 3.34 -17.60 -2.00
CA THR A 90 1.89 -17.56 -1.76
C THR A 90 1.58 -17.62 -0.27
N THR A 91 2.25 -18.51 0.47
CA THR A 91 2.10 -18.67 1.92
C THR A 91 2.54 -17.41 2.69
N ALA A 92 3.64 -16.78 2.24
CA ALA A 92 4.11 -15.51 2.80
C ALA A 92 3.09 -14.38 2.58
N GLN A 93 2.50 -14.32 1.37
CA GLN A 93 1.46 -13.35 1.03
C GLN A 93 0.19 -13.56 1.88
N GLU A 94 -0.27 -14.80 2.04
CA GLU A 94 -1.38 -15.16 2.92
C GLU A 94 -1.16 -14.68 4.36
N THR A 95 0.04 -14.93 4.88
CA THR A 95 0.42 -14.49 6.23
C THR A 95 0.44 -12.98 6.33
N ALA A 96 1.00 -12.27 5.33
CA ALA A 96 1.02 -10.82 5.30
C ALA A 96 -0.40 -10.21 5.25
N TYR A 97 -1.32 -10.83 4.52
CA TYR A 97 -2.71 -10.38 4.44
C TYR A 97 -3.47 -10.61 5.75
N LYS A 98 -3.24 -11.74 6.43
CA LYS A 98 -3.78 -11.99 7.78
C LYS A 98 -3.30 -10.94 8.77
N LEU A 99 -1.99 -10.66 8.79
CA LEU A 99 -1.41 -9.60 9.62
C LEU A 99 -2.01 -8.22 9.33
N ALA A 100 -2.20 -7.89 8.06
CA ALA A 100 -2.84 -6.63 7.67
C ALA A 100 -4.32 -6.60 8.14
N ARG A 101 -5.05 -7.70 8.01
CA ARG A 101 -6.44 -7.82 8.46
C ARG A 101 -6.58 -7.63 9.97
N ASP A 102 -5.68 -8.20 10.75
CA ASP A 102 -5.71 -8.04 12.20
C ASP A 102 -5.47 -6.57 12.60
N GLU A 103 -4.55 -5.88 11.93
CA GLU A 103 -4.29 -4.46 12.17
C GLU A 103 -5.45 -3.57 11.67
N GLN A 104 -6.20 -3.98 10.63
CA GLN A 104 -7.38 -3.25 10.17
C GLN A 104 -8.43 -3.10 11.28
N TYR A 105 -8.64 -4.10 12.13
CA TYR A 105 -9.61 -4.01 13.23
C TYR A 105 -9.24 -2.88 14.21
N ASN A 106 -7.95 -2.80 14.58
CA ASN A 106 -7.43 -1.75 15.46
C ASN A 106 -7.46 -0.37 14.80
N ILE A 107 -7.16 -0.29 13.50
CA ILE A 107 -7.14 0.97 12.76
C ILE A 107 -8.56 1.49 12.50
N PHE A 108 -9.52 0.60 12.30
CA PHE A 108 -10.93 0.96 12.21
C PHE A 108 -11.42 1.54 13.53
N SER A 109 -11.19 0.85 14.65
CA SER A 109 -11.63 1.35 15.97
C SER A 109 -10.99 2.69 16.29
N PHE A 110 -9.69 2.84 15.96
CA PHE A 110 -8.99 4.12 16.06
C PHE A 110 -9.64 5.22 15.21
N GLY A 111 -9.97 4.94 13.95
CA GLY A 111 -10.65 5.89 13.06
C GLY A 111 -12.02 6.32 13.58
N ALA A 112 -12.81 5.37 14.07
CA ALA A 112 -14.13 5.62 14.66
C ALA A 112 -14.02 6.47 15.94
N ASN A 113 -13.15 6.09 16.87
CA ASN A 113 -12.97 6.80 18.13
C ASN A 113 -12.31 8.18 17.93
N TRP A 114 -11.49 8.35 16.88
CA TRP A 114 -10.99 9.67 16.51
C TRP A 114 -12.11 10.58 16.01
N ALA A 115 -13.00 10.08 15.15
CA ALA A 115 -14.15 10.86 14.68
C ALA A 115 -15.10 11.23 15.82
N PHE A 116 -15.28 10.34 16.80
CA PHE A 116 -15.97 10.65 18.05
C PHE A 116 -15.33 11.84 18.78
N TYR A 117 -14.03 11.76 19.04
CA TYR A 117 -13.28 12.83 19.68
C TYR A 117 -13.41 14.16 18.91
N GLU A 118 -13.29 14.14 17.58
CA GLU A 118 -13.45 15.34 16.75
C GLU A 118 -14.84 15.97 16.88
N LEU A 119 -15.88 15.15 16.93
CA LEU A 119 -17.25 15.63 17.12
C LEU A 119 -17.41 16.34 18.48
N GLU A 120 -16.98 15.70 19.58
CA GLU A 120 -17.10 16.29 20.92
C GLU A 120 -16.32 17.60 21.04
N GLN A 121 -15.10 17.64 20.50
CA GLN A 121 -14.30 18.86 20.53
C GLN A 121 -14.93 19.99 19.70
N ALA A 122 -15.57 19.67 18.58
CA ALA A 122 -16.21 20.67 17.74
C ALA A 122 -17.51 21.20 18.37
N ALA A 123 -18.30 20.34 19.01
CA ALA A 123 -19.56 20.74 19.64
C ALA A 123 -19.37 21.33 21.05
N GLY A 124 -18.22 21.10 21.69
CA GLY A 124 -17.95 21.54 23.06
C GLY A 124 -18.77 20.80 24.12
N VAL A 125 -19.37 19.66 23.76
CA VAL A 125 -20.22 18.84 24.63
C VAL A 125 -19.84 17.37 24.52
N THR A 126 -20.04 16.64 25.61
CA THR A 126 -19.85 15.18 25.63
C THR A 126 -21.03 14.49 24.94
N PHE A 127 -20.73 13.54 24.07
CA PHE A 127 -21.76 12.74 23.40
C PHE A 127 -21.84 11.34 24.01
N GLY A 128 -23.05 10.81 24.15
CA GLY A 128 -23.29 9.41 24.52
C GLY A 128 -23.04 8.42 23.36
N LEU A 129 -22.00 8.63 22.55
CA LEU A 129 -21.69 7.75 21.42
C LEU A 129 -20.86 6.55 21.87
N THR A 130 -21.14 5.40 21.29
CA THR A 130 -20.40 4.16 21.56
C THR A 130 -18.96 4.26 21.06
N LEU A 131 -18.00 3.89 21.92
CA LEU A 131 -16.61 3.68 21.54
C LEU A 131 -16.41 2.27 20.97
N TYR A 132 -15.58 2.17 19.95
CA TYR A 132 -15.20 0.88 19.37
C TYR A 132 -13.96 0.32 20.05
N ASN A 133 -14.03 -0.96 20.42
CA ASN A 133 -12.86 -1.78 20.69
C ASN A 133 -12.65 -2.79 19.55
N THR A 134 -11.52 -3.48 19.55
CA THR A 134 -11.13 -4.41 18.47
C THR A 134 -12.13 -5.55 18.30
N GLU A 135 -12.69 -6.10 19.38
CA GLU A 135 -13.63 -7.23 19.33
C GLU A 135 -14.99 -6.82 18.76
N ALA A 136 -15.49 -5.63 19.12
CA ALA A 136 -16.71 -5.06 18.54
C ALA A 136 -16.54 -4.85 17.02
N VAL A 137 -15.37 -4.38 16.58
CA VAL A 137 -15.08 -4.22 15.14
C VAL A 137 -15.00 -5.57 14.42
N LYS A 138 -14.41 -6.61 15.04
CA LYS A 138 -14.38 -7.95 14.45
C LYS A 138 -15.78 -8.48 14.19
N LEU A 139 -16.70 -8.32 15.16
CA LEU A 139 -18.10 -8.69 15.01
C LEU A 139 -18.78 -7.86 13.91
N LEU A 140 -18.63 -6.54 13.95
CA LEU A 140 -19.20 -5.62 12.95
C LEU A 140 -18.77 -5.99 11.52
N LEU A 141 -17.47 -6.25 11.31
CA LEU A 141 -16.96 -6.59 9.98
C LEU A 141 -17.24 -8.04 9.57
N LYS A 142 -17.62 -8.91 10.51
CA LYS A 142 -18.15 -10.25 10.22
C LYS A 142 -19.58 -10.15 9.69
N GLU A 143 -20.40 -9.29 10.29
CA GLU A 143 -21.78 -9.03 9.86
C GLU A 143 -21.85 -8.18 8.58
N ASN A 144 -20.94 -7.21 8.44
CA ASN A 144 -20.88 -6.26 7.33
C ASN A 144 -19.53 -6.29 6.60
N PRO A 145 -19.18 -7.40 5.92
CA PRO A 145 -17.87 -7.58 5.30
C PRO A 145 -17.58 -6.58 4.18
N ARG A 146 -18.62 -6.00 3.54
CA ARG A 146 -18.46 -5.00 2.47
C ARG A 146 -17.91 -3.67 2.96
N MET A 147 -18.00 -3.37 4.26
CA MET A 147 -17.51 -2.09 4.82
C MET A 147 -15.99 -1.97 4.72
N VAL A 148 -15.29 -3.06 5.01
CA VAL A 148 -13.84 -3.23 4.85
C VAL A 148 -13.60 -4.65 4.32
N PRO A 149 -13.64 -4.84 2.99
CA PRO A 149 -13.55 -6.15 2.39
C PRO A 149 -12.17 -6.75 2.60
N ASN A 150 -12.15 -8.05 2.85
CA ASN A 150 -10.90 -8.79 2.92
C ASN A 150 -10.32 -8.92 1.51
N LYS A 151 -9.01 -8.74 1.38
CA LYS A 151 -8.34 -8.89 0.10
C LYS A 151 -8.27 -10.37 -0.25
N ARG A 152 -8.87 -10.74 -1.39
CA ARG A 152 -8.81 -12.11 -1.91
C ARG A 152 -7.43 -12.38 -2.49
N ILE A 153 -6.86 -13.54 -2.18
CA ILE A 153 -5.65 -14.05 -2.78
C ILE A 153 -6.10 -14.90 -3.96
N LYS A 154 -5.73 -14.48 -5.18
CA LYS A 154 -6.01 -15.26 -6.39
C LYS A 154 -4.81 -16.18 -6.61
N SER A 155 -4.77 -17.29 -5.88
CA SER A 155 -3.63 -18.23 -5.84
C SER A 155 -3.11 -18.61 -7.23
N GLU A 156 -4.01 -18.90 -8.17
CA GLU A 156 -3.64 -19.32 -9.54
C GLU A 156 -3.10 -18.15 -10.40
N SER A 157 -3.77 -16.99 -10.37
CA SER A 157 -3.28 -15.79 -11.08
C SER A 157 -1.95 -15.27 -10.52
N ASN A 158 -1.73 -15.46 -9.22
CA ASN A 158 -0.48 -15.09 -8.56
C ASN A 158 0.65 -16.05 -8.99
N ARG A 159 0.38 -17.36 -9.09
CA ARG A 159 1.36 -18.33 -9.59
C ARG A 159 1.91 -17.98 -10.98
N THR A 160 1.04 -17.66 -11.92
CA THR A 160 1.46 -17.26 -13.28
C THR A 160 2.20 -15.92 -13.28
N TYR A 161 1.88 -15.01 -12.37
CA TYR A 161 2.61 -13.74 -12.24
C TYR A 161 4.00 -13.97 -11.63
N ASP A 162 4.08 -14.71 -10.55
CA ASP A 162 5.31 -15.02 -9.81
C ASP A 162 6.30 -15.77 -10.70
N ALA A 163 5.83 -16.78 -11.46
CA ALA A 163 6.65 -17.48 -12.44
C ALA A 163 7.20 -16.52 -13.51
N ARG A 164 6.39 -15.56 -14.00
CA ARG A 164 6.85 -14.54 -14.96
C ARG A 164 7.87 -13.58 -14.34
N VAL A 165 7.69 -13.19 -13.08
CA VAL A 165 8.64 -12.34 -12.35
C VAL A 165 9.96 -13.07 -12.15
N PHE A 166 9.92 -14.33 -11.70
CA PHE A 166 11.10 -15.18 -11.56
C PHE A 166 11.85 -15.31 -12.88
N ASN A 167 11.15 -15.70 -13.96
CA ASN A 167 11.75 -15.87 -15.28
C ASN A 167 12.37 -14.59 -15.82
N ARG A 168 11.79 -13.42 -15.52
CA ARG A 168 12.39 -12.12 -15.89
C ARG A 168 13.79 -11.97 -15.28
N TYR A 169 13.93 -12.25 -13.99
CA TYR A 169 15.22 -12.14 -13.31
C TYR A 169 16.22 -13.22 -13.76
N VAL A 170 15.73 -14.42 -14.06
CA VAL A 170 16.54 -15.48 -14.68
C VAL A 170 17.11 -15.01 -16.02
N MET A 171 16.25 -14.55 -16.93
CA MET A 171 16.68 -14.09 -18.25
C MET A 171 17.64 -12.90 -18.15
N GLN A 172 17.38 -11.97 -17.22
CA GLN A 172 18.31 -10.87 -16.96
C GLN A 172 19.69 -11.38 -16.53
N GLY A 173 19.75 -12.38 -15.65
CA GLY A 173 21.01 -12.96 -15.21
C GLY A 173 21.75 -13.73 -16.32
N ILE A 174 21.02 -14.47 -17.16
CA ILE A 174 21.60 -15.17 -18.34
C ILE A 174 22.23 -14.16 -19.30
N VAL A 175 21.50 -13.09 -19.65
CA VAL A 175 22.00 -12.03 -20.55
C VAL A 175 23.22 -11.31 -19.95
N GLN A 176 23.30 -11.22 -18.61
CA GLN A 176 24.43 -10.65 -17.89
C GLN A 176 25.63 -11.59 -17.78
N GLY A 177 25.57 -12.81 -18.32
CA GLY A 177 26.66 -13.80 -18.24
C GLY A 177 26.92 -14.33 -16.83
N LYS A 178 25.92 -14.27 -15.95
CA LYS A 178 26.08 -14.68 -14.55
C LYS A 178 26.19 -16.19 -14.40
N SER A 179 26.78 -16.61 -13.27
CA SER A 179 26.78 -18.02 -12.87
C SER A 179 25.38 -18.54 -12.57
N VAL A 180 25.18 -19.85 -12.64
CA VAL A 180 23.92 -20.49 -12.24
C VAL A 180 23.50 -20.05 -10.82
N HIS A 181 24.45 -20.00 -9.89
CA HIS A 181 24.22 -19.57 -8.52
C HIS A 181 23.77 -18.10 -8.42
N ASP A 182 24.46 -17.19 -9.11
CA ASP A 182 24.14 -15.75 -9.04
C ASP A 182 22.79 -15.44 -9.70
N ILE A 183 22.45 -16.13 -10.79
CA ILE A 183 21.13 -16.02 -11.44
C ILE A 183 20.04 -16.43 -10.45
N ALA A 184 20.25 -17.51 -9.72
CA ALA A 184 19.30 -18.04 -8.75
C ALA A 184 19.06 -17.09 -7.57
N VAL A 185 20.14 -16.60 -6.96
CA VAL A 185 20.09 -15.64 -5.87
C VAL A 185 19.40 -14.36 -6.33
N GLN A 186 19.72 -13.86 -7.53
CA GLN A 186 19.07 -12.70 -8.12
C GLN A 186 17.56 -12.93 -8.32
N ALA A 187 17.16 -14.08 -8.87
CA ALA A 187 15.77 -14.39 -9.15
C ALA A 187 14.92 -14.46 -7.88
N VAL A 188 15.39 -15.15 -6.84
CA VAL A 188 14.67 -15.24 -5.56
C VAL A 188 14.62 -13.89 -4.85
N ASN A 189 15.73 -13.14 -4.83
CA ASN A 189 15.74 -11.81 -4.20
C ASN A 189 14.80 -10.85 -4.92
N GLY A 190 14.84 -10.81 -6.25
CA GLY A 190 14.00 -9.95 -7.05
C GLY A 190 12.51 -10.28 -6.93
N MET A 191 12.16 -11.57 -6.92
CA MET A 191 10.79 -12.03 -6.67
C MET A 191 10.32 -11.64 -5.27
N ALA A 192 11.12 -11.91 -4.23
CA ALA A 192 10.79 -11.53 -2.86
C ALA A 192 10.63 -10.02 -2.69
N ASP A 193 11.50 -9.20 -3.28
CA ASP A 193 11.40 -7.73 -3.23
C ASP A 193 10.12 -7.22 -3.91
N THR A 194 9.76 -7.81 -5.06
CA THR A 194 8.51 -7.51 -5.77
C THR A 194 7.31 -7.82 -4.89
N GLU A 195 7.27 -9.00 -4.28
CA GLU A 195 6.18 -9.40 -3.40
C GLU A 195 6.08 -8.58 -2.11
N ILE A 196 7.22 -8.23 -1.50
CA ILE A 196 7.25 -7.31 -0.35
C ILE A 196 6.63 -5.97 -0.74
N HIS A 197 6.99 -5.43 -1.90
CA HIS A 197 6.45 -4.16 -2.39
C HIS A 197 4.92 -4.23 -2.54
N TRP A 198 4.41 -5.29 -3.17
CA TRP A 198 2.97 -5.52 -3.31
C TRP A 198 2.29 -5.67 -1.95
N ALA A 199 2.81 -6.50 -1.05
CA ALA A 199 2.25 -6.72 0.27
C ALA A 199 2.19 -5.42 1.09
N MET A 200 3.25 -4.62 1.07
CA MET A 200 3.27 -3.32 1.75
C MET A 200 2.24 -2.34 1.19
N ASN A 201 2.13 -2.24 -0.13
CA ASN A 201 1.17 -1.34 -0.79
C ASN A 201 -0.27 -1.73 -0.49
N ASN A 202 -0.53 -3.04 -0.50
CA ASN A 202 -1.83 -3.61 -0.16
C ASN A 202 -2.18 -3.34 1.30
N ALA A 203 -1.24 -3.55 2.22
CA ALA A 203 -1.42 -3.27 3.63
C ALA A 203 -1.72 -1.78 3.87
N ILE A 204 -0.95 -0.86 3.29
CA ILE A 204 -1.19 0.59 3.42
C ILE A 204 -2.60 0.95 2.95
N THR A 205 -2.99 0.47 1.76
CA THR A 205 -4.31 0.76 1.18
C THR A 205 -5.44 0.20 2.06
N ALA A 206 -5.25 -1.03 2.58
CA ALA A 206 -6.17 -1.70 3.48
C ALA A 206 -6.34 -0.94 4.81
N LEU A 207 -5.28 -0.40 5.39
CA LEU A 207 -5.33 0.39 6.62
C LEU A 207 -5.98 1.75 6.40
N THR A 208 -5.64 2.49 5.33
CA THR A 208 -6.32 3.74 4.96
C THR A 208 -7.82 3.49 4.80
N SER A 209 -8.20 2.40 4.13
CA SER A 209 -9.60 2.01 4.02
C SER A 209 -10.22 1.78 5.39
N ALA A 210 -9.63 0.95 6.25
CA ALA A 210 -10.19 0.66 7.57
C ALA A 210 -10.39 1.92 8.42
N GLN A 211 -9.41 2.82 8.44
CA GLN A 211 -9.45 4.05 9.24
C GLN A 211 -10.63 4.95 8.83
N ASN A 212 -10.78 5.17 7.52
CA ASN A 212 -11.82 6.05 7.00
C ASN A 212 -13.21 5.40 7.05
N ALA A 213 -13.29 4.07 7.00
CA ALA A 213 -14.54 3.35 7.24
C ALA A 213 -15.00 3.53 8.69
N GLY A 214 -14.08 3.37 9.65
CA GLY A 214 -14.38 3.61 11.06
C GLY A 214 -14.84 5.04 11.32
N ALA A 215 -14.13 6.03 10.78
CA ALA A 215 -14.52 7.43 10.90
C ALA A 215 -15.92 7.71 10.34
N LEU A 216 -16.22 7.20 9.14
CA LEU A 216 -17.54 7.34 8.53
C LEU A 216 -18.63 6.62 9.34
N GLN A 217 -18.34 5.43 9.88
CA GLN A 217 -19.28 4.69 10.71
C GLN A 217 -19.63 5.45 11.99
N GLN A 218 -18.66 6.11 12.62
CA GLN A 218 -18.96 6.93 13.80
C GLN A 218 -19.78 8.18 13.46
N MET A 219 -19.54 8.80 12.30
CA MET A 219 -20.40 9.90 11.84
C MET A 219 -21.84 9.43 11.60
N ARG A 220 -22.05 8.22 11.09
CA ARG A 220 -23.39 7.62 10.97
C ARG A 220 -24.04 7.39 12.33
N ASN A 221 -23.28 6.91 13.31
CA ASN A 221 -23.76 6.77 14.69
C ASN A 221 -24.19 8.14 15.26
N ALA A 222 -23.44 9.20 15.01
CA ALA A 222 -23.80 10.57 15.40
C ALA A 222 -25.08 11.05 14.71
N LYS A 223 -25.22 10.82 13.40
CA LYS A 223 -26.44 11.16 12.64
C LYS A 223 -27.67 10.41 13.17
N ALA A 224 -27.51 9.15 13.57
CA ALA A 224 -28.59 8.36 14.18
C ALA A 224 -29.06 8.89 15.54
N LEU A 225 -28.18 9.60 16.28
CA LEU A 225 -28.54 10.32 17.51
C LEU A 225 -29.10 11.73 17.24
N GLY A 226 -29.36 12.10 15.98
CA GLY A 226 -29.89 13.41 15.60
C GLY A 226 -28.83 14.51 15.46
N ILE A 227 -27.54 14.17 15.51
CA ILE A 227 -26.46 15.15 15.28
C ILE A 227 -26.32 15.38 13.77
N GLU A 228 -26.55 16.62 13.33
CA GLU A 228 -26.39 17.01 11.94
C GLU A 228 -24.90 17.09 11.57
N VAL A 229 -24.39 16.00 10.97
CA VAL A 229 -22.98 15.87 10.57
C VAL A 229 -22.86 15.53 9.09
N LYS A 230 -21.97 16.25 8.41
CA LYS A 230 -21.49 15.94 7.06
C LYS A 230 -20.08 15.36 7.16
N LYS A 231 -19.67 14.63 6.13
CA LYS A 231 -18.28 14.18 6.00
C LYS A 231 -17.48 15.23 5.22
N ARG A 232 -16.25 15.48 5.64
CA ARG A 232 -15.30 16.35 4.95
C ARG A 232 -14.10 15.55 4.48
N TRP A 233 -13.69 15.81 3.25
CA TRP A 233 -12.47 15.25 2.70
C TRP A 233 -11.26 16.11 3.07
N ASN A 234 -10.23 15.51 3.66
CA ASN A 234 -8.96 16.20 3.94
C ASN A 234 -7.83 15.48 3.22
N SER A 235 -7.20 16.18 2.30
CA SER A 235 -6.05 15.68 1.54
C SER A 235 -4.76 15.92 2.29
N THR A 236 -3.78 15.04 2.07
CA THR A 236 -2.44 15.25 2.61
C THR A 236 -1.78 16.43 1.89
N HIS A 237 -1.37 17.46 2.63
CA HIS A 237 -0.66 18.62 2.10
C HIS A 237 0.80 18.29 1.84
N ASP A 238 1.03 17.58 0.73
CA ASP A 238 2.33 17.36 0.11
C ASP A 238 2.16 17.16 -1.39
N TYR A 239 3.29 17.14 -2.08
CA TYR A 239 3.35 17.02 -3.53
C TYR A 239 3.00 15.65 -4.11
N ARG A 240 2.71 14.65 -3.27
CA ARG A 240 2.41 13.28 -3.71
C ARG A 240 0.91 13.01 -3.76
N THR A 241 0.09 13.94 -3.27
CA THR A 241 -1.37 13.80 -3.35
C THR A 241 -1.77 13.88 -4.81
N ARG A 242 -2.64 12.97 -5.27
CA ARG A 242 -3.10 12.91 -6.66
C ARG A 242 -4.00 14.10 -7.00
N GLU A 243 -3.93 14.60 -8.22
CA GLU A 243 -4.68 15.77 -8.72
C GLU A 243 -6.15 15.75 -8.30
N MET A 244 -6.83 14.63 -8.56
CA MET A 244 -8.23 14.40 -8.22
C MET A 244 -8.54 14.59 -6.74
N HIS A 245 -7.62 14.22 -5.86
CA HIS A 245 -7.81 14.36 -4.41
C HIS A 245 -7.44 15.75 -3.93
N ARG A 246 -6.53 16.45 -4.61
CA ARG A 246 -6.24 17.86 -4.34
C ARG A 246 -7.53 18.70 -4.50
N LEU A 247 -8.29 18.42 -5.56
CA LEU A 247 -9.57 19.09 -5.83
C LEU A 247 -10.66 18.77 -4.80
N LEU A 248 -10.65 17.56 -4.22
CA LEU A 248 -11.59 17.17 -3.18
C LEU A 248 -11.28 17.79 -1.81
N ASP A 249 -10.12 18.42 -1.62
CA ASP A 249 -9.72 18.90 -0.30
C ASP A 249 -10.71 19.93 0.26
N GLN A 250 -11.00 19.79 1.56
CA GLN A 250 -12.00 20.55 2.32
C GLN A 250 -13.46 20.46 1.83
N GLN A 251 -13.75 19.75 0.73
CA GLN A 251 -15.12 19.54 0.28
C GLN A 251 -15.92 18.73 1.31
N THR A 252 -17.21 19.06 1.43
CA THR A 252 -18.16 18.37 2.30
C THR A 252 -19.27 17.71 1.51
N ALA A 253 -19.69 16.52 1.92
CA ALA A 253 -20.82 15.79 1.36
C ALA A 253 -21.67 15.17 2.47
N GLU A 254 -22.92 14.82 2.17
CA GLU A 254 -23.73 14.00 3.08
C GLU A 254 -23.07 12.62 3.31
N LEU A 255 -23.33 12.00 4.46
CA LEU A 255 -22.63 10.77 4.85
C LEU A 255 -22.79 9.62 3.85
N ASP A 256 -23.94 9.57 3.17
CA ASP A 256 -24.30 8.52 2.22
C ASP A 256 -24.16 8.95 0.75
N GLU A 257 -23.86 10.22 0.48
CA GLU A 257 -23.59 10.72 -0.87
C GLU A 257 -22.09 10.64 -1.21
N PRO A 258 -21.70 10.19 -2.41
CA PRO A 258 -20.29 10.15 -2.79
C PRO A 258 -19.73 11.56 -3.03
N PHE A 259 -18.43 11.71 -2.83
CA PHE A 259 -17.69 12.84 -3.38
C PHE A 259 -17.56 12.66 -4.89
N LYS A 260 -17.70 13.75 -5.66
CA LYS A 260 -17.65 13.74 -7.12
C LYS A 260 -16.52 14.60 -7.63
N VAL A 261 -15.68 14.07 -8.52
CA VAL A 261 -14.55 14.81 -9.10
C VAL A 261 -14.15 14.23 -10.45
N MET A 262 -14.10 15.06 -11.50
CA MET A 262 -13.80 14.68 -12.91
C MET A 262 -14.36 13.32 -13.34
N GLY A 263 -15.67 13.10 -13.14
CA GLY A 263 -16.35 11.86 -13.54
C GLY A 263 -16.18 10.66 -12.59
N TYR A 264 -15.37 10.79 -11.54
CA TYR A 264 -15.25 9.78 -10.49
C TYR A 264 -16.18 10.06 -9.32
N GLU A 265 -16.70 8.98 -8.75
CA GLU A 265 -17.44 8.98 -7.48
C GLU A 265 -16.70 8.15 -6.44
N ILE A 266 -16.57 8.66 -5.21
CA ILE A 266 -15.88 7.98 -4.12
C ILE A 266 -16.52 8.31 -2.76
N GLN A 267 -16.82 7.29 -1.95
CA GLN A 267 -17.49 7.54 -0.66
C GLN A 267 -16.55 8.12 0.38
N ARG A 268 -15.29 7.69 0.36
CA ARG A 268 -14.29 7.98 1.39
C ARG A 268 -12.88 7.66 0.88
N PRO A 269 -11.82 8.24 1.45
CA PRO A 269 -10.46 7.82 1.13
C PRO A 269 -10.26 6.32 1.39
N GLY A 270 -9.72 5.62 0.41
CA GLY A 270 -9.53 4.17 0.47
C GLY A 270 -10.83 3.36 0.30
N ASP A 271 -11.88 3.94 -0.29
CA ASP A 271 -13.12 3.22 -0.57
C ASP A 271 -12.88 2.04 -1.54
N PRO A 272 -13.12 0.78 -1.13
CA PRO A 272 -12.90 -0.39 -1.97
C PRO A 272 -13.83 -0.46 -3.20
N ASN A 273 -14.91 0.32 -3.26
CA ASN A 273 -15.85 0.32 -4.37
C ASN A 273 -15.53 1.37 -5.44
N ALA A 274 -14.59 2.29 -5.18
CA ALA A 274 -14.18 3.31 -6.13
C ALA A 274 -13.15 2.77 -7.13
N ALA A 275 -12.93 3.52 -8.22
CA ALA A 275 -11.94 3.18 -9.23
C ALA A 275 -10.53 3.02 -8.60
N PRO A 276 -9.74 1.99 -9.00
CA PRO A 276 -8.41 1.72 -8.44
C PRO A 276 -7.47 2.92 -8.30
N GLU A 277 -7.45 3.81 -9.29
CA GLU A 277 -6.63 5.02 -9.33
C GLU A 277 -6.97 6.06 -8.24
N MET A 278 -8.22 6.05 -7.75
CA MET A 278 -8.69 6.88 -6.63
C MET A 278 -8.35 6.27 -5.26
N VAL A 279 -7.97 4.98 -5.21
CA VAL A 279 -7.91 4.21 -3.96
C VAL A 279 -6.48 3.88 -3.56
N TYR A 280 -5.68 3.32 -4.48
CA TYR A 280 -4.34 2.81 -4.16
C TYR A 280 -3.39 3.92 -3.71
N HIS A 281 -2.66 3.70 -2.62
CA HIS A 281 -1.75 4.69 -1.98
C HIS A 281 -2.44 5.99 -1.53
N CYS A 282 -3.75 5.98 -1.31
CA CYS A 282 -4.42 7.13 -0.73
C CYS A 282 -3.92 7.40 0.71
N ARG A 283 -3.69 8.69 0.99
CA ARG A 283 -3.23 9.21 2.29
C ARG A 283 -4.19 10.25 2.87
N CYS A 284 -5.26 10.55 2.13
CA CYS A 284 -6.32 11.45 2.55
C CYS A 284 -7.11 10.82 3.71
N VAL A 285 -7.74 11.67 4.49
CA VAL A 285 -8.52 11.27 5.68
C VAL A 285 -9.86 12.00 5.71
N LEU A 286 -10.88 11.34 6.27
CA LEU A 286 -12.12 12.02 6.63
C LEU A 286 -11.98 12.73 7.97
N SER A 287 -12.68 13.86 8.06
CA SER A 287 -13.07 14.51 9.32
C SER A 287 -14.56 14.81 9.30
N SER A 288 -15.14 15.00 10.48
CA SER A 288 -16.52 15.47 10.61
C SER A 288 -16.62 16.96 10.25
N ALA A 289 -17.75 17.35 9.68
CA ALA A 289 -18.14 18.74 9.48
C ALA A 289 -19.52 18.97 10.11
N LEU A 290 -19.54 19.74 11.18
CA LEU A 290 -20.75 20.19 11.85
C LEU A 290 -21.11 21.58 11.31
N GLY A 291 -22.19 21.70 10.56
CA GLY A 291 -22.60 22.99 9.96
C GLY A 291 -22.87 24.06 11.03
N LYS A 292 -23.48 23.66 12.15
CA LYS A 292 -23.79 24.53 13.30
C LYS A 292 -22.56 24.90 14.14
N TYR A 293 -21.47 24.13 14.04
CA TYR A 293 -20.25 24.30 14.84
C TYR A 293 -19.02 24.25 13.93
N PRO A 294 -18.75 25.33 13.16
CA PRO A 294 -17.59 25.39 12.30
C PRO A 294 -16.30 25.30 13.12
N ARG A 295 -15.29 24.60 12.60
CA ARG A 295 -13.99 24.47 13.30
C ARG A 295 -13.36 25.86 13.44
N GLN A 296 -13.09 26.28 14.66
CA GLN A 296 -12.32 27.49 14.95
C GLN A 296 -10.84 27.11 15.14
N ASN A 297 -9.93 27.93 14.61
CA ASN A 297 -8.47 27.77 14.76
C ASN A 297 -7.98 26.35 14.41
N ALA A 298 -8.58 25.74 13.39
CA ALA A 298 -8.19 24.41 12.97
C ALA A 298 -6.76 24.44 12.42
N MET A 299 -5.96 23.47 12.86
CA MET A 299 -4.57 23.33 12.43
C MET A 299 -4.38 22.02 11.67
N GLN A 300 -3.54 22.05 10.64
CA GLN A 300 -3.14 20.89 9.86
C GLN A 300 -1.62 20.81 9.73
N ARG A 301 -1.13 19.65 9.32
CA ARG A 301 0.30 19.42 9.14
C ARG A 301 0.72 19.63 7.69
N ASP A 302 1.67 20.51 7.48
CA ASP A 302 2.41 20.60 6.22
C ASP A 302 3.37 19.41 6.14
N ASN A 303 3.18 18.51 5.19
CA ASN A 303 4.02 17.32 5.08
C ASN A 303 5.33 17.56 4.32
N VAL A 304 5.52 18.74 3.74
CA VAL A 304 6.78 19.19 3.15
C VAL A 304 7.68 19.79 4.23
N THR A 305 7.19 20.78 4.99
CA THR A 305 8.00 21.45 6.05
C THR A 305 7.95 20.74 7.40
N LYS A 306 6.98 19.85 7.59
CA LYS A 306 6.68 19.13 8.85
C LYS A 306 6.09 20.00 9.97
N GLU A 307 5.81 21.27 9.68
CA GLU A 307 5.22 22.24 10.61
C GLU A 307 3.70 22.09 10.70
N THR A 308 3.13 22.70 11.74
CA THR A 308 1.68 22.78 11.94
C THR A 308 1.21 24.18 11.54
N ILE A 309 0.33 24.25 10.55
CA ILE A 309 -0.18 25.49 9.93
C ILE A 309 -1.70 25.57 10.08
N PRO A 310 -2.30 26.77 9.98
CA PRO A 310 -3.76 26.89 9.88
C PRO A 310 -4.33 26.05 8.72
N VAL A 311 -5.55 25.52 8.91
CA VAL A 311 -6.27 24.81 7.85
C VAL A 311 -6.58 25.77 6.71
N MET A 312 -6.25 25.32 5.51
CA MET A 312 -6.52 25.94 4.22
C MET A 312 -6.75 24.81 3.22
N ASP A 313 -7.37 25.09 2.09
CA ASP A 313 -7.51 24.06 1.05
C ASP A 313 -6.16 23.75 0.38
N TYR A 314 -6.10 22.63 -0.34
CA TYR A 314 -4.85 22.20 -0.98
C TYR A 314 -4.34 23.22 -2.00
N THR A 315 -5.25 23.90 -2.71
CA THR A 315 -4.91 24.87 -3.74
C THR A 315 -4.25 26.11 -3.13
N GLU A 316 -4.81 26.63 -2.05
CA GLU A 316 -4.25 27.70 -1.23
C GLU A 316 -2.88 27.30 -0.67
N TRP A 317 -2.77 26.08 -0.13
CA TRP A 317 -1.49 25.56 0.34
C TRP A 317 -0.46 25.47 -0.80
N TYR A 318 -0.85 24.97 -1.97
CA TYR A 318 0.05 24.82 -3.12
C TYR A 318 0.54 26.18 -3.64
N LYS A 319 -0.36 27.18 -3.68
CA LYS A 319 -0.01 28.58 -4.00
C LYS A 319 0.96 29.17 -2.98
N SER A 320 0.79 28.89 -1.68
CA SER A 320 1.72 29.34 -0.63
C SER A 320 3.16 28.79 -0.83
N LYS A 321 3.31 27.67 -1.56
CA LYS A 321 4.60 27.08 -1.97
C LYS A 321 5.09 27.60 -3.33
N GLY A 322 4.49 28.67 -3.84
CA GLY A 322 4.79 29.29 -5.13
C GLY A 322 4.51 28.37 -6.31
N GLY A 323 3.48 27.53 -6.21
CA GLY A 323 2.92 26.78 -7.34
C GLY A 323 1.67 27.46 -7.90
N THR A 324 1.20 27.02 -9.06
CA THR A 324 -0.03 27.51 -9.70
C THR A 324 -1.11 26.44 -9.76
N GLU A 325 -2.36 26.82 -10.01
CA GLU A 325 -3.46 25.86 -10.16
C GLU A 325 -3.26 24.92 -11.36
N ALA A 326 -2.72 25.43 -12.48
CA ALA A 326 -2.39 24.61 -13.64
C ALA A 326 -1.37 23.51 -13.29
N GLU A 327 -0.31 23.87 -12.57
CA GLU A 327 0.71 22.91 -12.12
C GLU A 327 0.16 21.90 -11.10
N GLN A 328 -0.82 22.32 -10.29
CA GLN A 328 -1.47 21.44 -9.33
C GLN A 328 -2.22 20.31 -10.04
N MET A 329 -2.78 20.59 -11.22
CA MET A 329 -3.40 19.57 -12.03
C MET A 329 -2.31 18.69 -12.63
N TRP A 330 -1.31 19.24 -13.34
CA TRP A 330 -0.39 18.41 -14.13
C TRP A 330 0.97 18.14 -13.47
N TRP A 331 1.18 16.88 -13.05
CA TRP A 331 2.45 16.42 -12.47
C TRP A 331 3.69 16.73 -13.34
N ALA A 332 3.54 16.79 -14.66
CA ALA A 332 4.64 17.12 -15.56
C ALA A 332 5.13 18.57 -15.36
N GLU A 333 4.22 19.51 -15.17
CA GLU A 333 4.52 20.92 -14.95
C GLU A 333 5.11 21.14 -13.55
N GLU A 334 4.51 20.50 -12.53
CA GLU A 334 5.05 20.49 -11.17
C GLU A 334 6.49 19.94 -11.12
N ARG A 335 6.77 18.88 -11.91
CA ARG A 335 8.13 18.32 -12.04
C ARG A 335 9.09 19.26 -12.75
N LYS A 336 8.67 19.95 -13.81
CA LYS A 336 9.48 20.97 -14.51
C LYS A 336 9.89 22.10 -13.57
N ARG A 337 8.95 22.67 -12.81
CA ARG A 337 9.26 23.73 -11.81
C ARG A 337 10.27 23.25 -10.76
N LYS A 338 10.10 22.04 -10.23
CA LYS A 338 11.03 21.49 -9.23
C LYS A 338 12.43 21.23 -9.78
N ARG A 339 12.53 20.82 -11.05
CA ARG A 339 13.82 20.69 -11.73
C ARG A 339 14.48 22.04 -11.97
N ALA A 340 13.70 23.09 -12.24
CA ALA A 340 14.22 24.44 -12.41
C ALA A 340 14.66 25.13 -11.09
N LYS A 341 14.14 24.67 -9.95
CA LYS A 341 14.49 25.17 -8.60
C LYS A 341 15.63 24.40 -7.92
N LYS A 342 16.03 23.25 -8.46
CA LYS A 342 17.20 22.48 -8.03
C LYS A 342 18.38 22.88 -8.89
#